data_AF-A0A948J2B0-F1
#
_entry.id   AF-A0A948J2B0-F1
#
_cell.length_a   1.000
_cell.length_b   1.000
_cell.length_c   1.000
_cell.angle_alpha   90.00
_cell.angle_beta   90.00
_cell.angle_gamma   90.00
#
_symmetry.space_group_name_H-M   'P 1'
#
loop_
_entity.id
_entity.type
_entity.pdbx_description
1 polymer ?
#
loop_
_entity_poly.entity_id
_entity_poly.type
_entity_poly.pdbx_seq_one_letter_code
_entity_poly.pdbx_strand_id
1 'polypeptide(L)'
;MKRILSIVAAIIVLLGIAGGVYYFFFESGASLNVGVPNPFGASGDRVEGEVLGPDGAPIQGAGTVVAPKLIRITEGPVAKGVAVLAIPAVTSSTTASTTIVSPADTEVRFVERQSGNVYTFRVHDRVLARISNKTLPGIQEAAWVPDGSRVYVRYLIRATDGVEHVDTYALPADGGEGYFLEQDLEQVVARNDVVFSLLPTRTGSVGSLSAPDGTNIRTLFTSVVSRLRTEFSGEDLVATTKASTGLDGYSFLVSRTNGSLTRLLGPLRGLTTLPSPDGNHVLYSFSDRGKLATQVLNTATRTATPLPLATLAEKCVWAPGKEGLYCAVPTAVTGNLPDDWYQGARTFTDRIWYIDLSSRLATLIVDPAQVGEVEIDAIALTLDPQEDVLVFTNKKDGSLWSYDL
;
A
#
# COMPACT_ATOMS: atom_id res chain seq x y z
N MET A 1 49.42 44.96 -24.48
CA MET A 1 48.02 44.53 -24.26
C MET A 1 47.73 43.11 -24.80
N LYS A 2 47.99 42.80 -26.08
CA LYS A 2 47.70 41.45 -26.65
C LYS A 2 48.32 40.28 -25.86
N ARG A 3 49.61 40.37 -25.46
CA ARG A 3 50.27 39.31 -24.67
C ARG A 3 49.67 39.09 -23.28
N ILE A 4 49.21 40.15 -22.62
CA ILE A 4 48.58 40.06 -21.29
C ILE A 4 47.20 39.38 -21.43
N LEU A 5 46.45 39.71 -22.49
CA LEU A 5 45.16 39.10 -22.78
C LEU A 5 45.29 37.60 -23.08
N SER A 6 46.35 37.19 -23.81
CA SER A 6 46.65 35.78 -24.08
C SER A 6 46.96 34.99 -22.81
N ILE A 7 47.71 35.59 -21.88
CA ILE A 7 48.07 34.95 -20.60
C ILE A 7 46.83 34.78 -19.72
N VAL A 8 45.98 35.81 -19.63
CA VAL A 8 44.73 35.73 -18.85
C VAL A 8 43.78 34.68 -19.42
N ALA A 9 43.62 34.61 -20.75
CA ALA A 9 42.80 33.58 -21.39
C ALA A 9 43.32 32.16 -21.13
N ALA A 10 44.65 31.96 -21.17
CA ALA A 10 45.25 30.66 -20.88
C ALA A 10 45.04 30.22 -19.42
N ILE A 11 45.10 31.16 -18.46
CA ILE A 11 44.86 30.88 -17.04
C ILE A 11 43.41 30.47 -16.80
N ILE A 12 42.44 31.14 -17.44
CA ILE A 12 41.01 30.81 -17.30
C ILE A 12 40.74 29.40 -17.83
N VAL A 13 41.33 29.03 -18.97
CA VAL A 13 41.19 27.67 -19.54
C VAL A 13 41.81 26.63 -18.61
N LEU A 14 42.99 26.89 -18.05
CA LEU A 14 43.63 25.98 -17.10
C LEU A 14 42.81 25.80 -15.81
N LEU A 15 42.22 26.87 -15.27
CA LEU A 15 41.34 26.79 -14.11
C LEU A 15 40.03 26.04 -14.43
N GLY A 16 39.47 26.22 -15.63
CA GLY A 16 38.30 25.48 -16.08
C GLY A 16 38.58 23.98 -16.21
N ILE A 17 39.73 23.60 -16.78
CA ILE A 17 40.15 22.20 -16.89
C ILE A 17 40.40 21.60 -15.51
N ALA A 18 41.09 22.32 -14.61
CA ALA A 18 41.33 21.85 -13.25
C ALA A 18 40.01 21.65 -12.46
N GLY A 19 39.06 22.58 -12.60
CA GLY A 19 37.72 22.46 -12.00
C GLY A 19 36.93 21.27 -12.55
N GLY A 20 36.99 21.05 -13.88
CA GLY A 20 36.34 19.90 -14.52
C GLY A 20 36.94 18.57 -14.09
N VAL A 21 38.26 18.46 -13.99
CA VAL A 21 38.95 17.25 -13.48
C VAL A 21 38.62 17.01 -12.01
N TYR A 22 38.58 18.06 -11.19
CA TYR A 22 38.21 17.92 -9.78
C TYR A 22 36.78 17.37 -9.63
N TYR A 23 35.82 17.94 -10.37
CA TYR A 23 34.43 17.50 -10.37
C TYR A 23 34.29 16.04 -10.83
N PHE A 24 34.98 15.65 -11.91
CA PHE A 24 34.84 14.30 -12.48
C PHE A 24 35.52 13.19 -11.65
N PHE A 25 36.59 13.50 -10.93
CA PHE A 25 37.39 12.50 -10.21
C PHE A 25 37.25 12.52 -8.69
N PHE A 26 36.84 13.65 -8.10
CA PHE A 26 36.82 13.83 -6.65
C PHE A 26 35.46 14.20 -6.08
N GLU A 27 34.48 14.56 -6.93
CA GLU A 27 33.10 14.66 -6.45
C GLU A 27 32.58 13.24 -6.22
N SER A 28 32.35 12.92 -4.94
CA SER A 28 31.76 11.66 -4.55
C SER A 28 30.36 11.61 -5.16
N GLY A 29 30.14 10.76 -6.16
CA GLY A 29 28.80 10.53 -6.68
C GLY A 29 27.85 10.22 -5.53
N ALA A 30 26.58 10.64 -5.64
CA ALA A 30 25.57 10.40 -4.62
C ALA A 30 25.59 8.91 -4.21
N SER A 31 26.11 8.62 -3.03
CA SER A 31 26.08 7.28 -2.47
C SER A 31 24.66 7.04 -2.01
N LEU A 32 23.96 6.11 -2.66
CA LEU A 32 22.78 5.50 -2.08
C LEU A 32 23.21 4.82 -0.78
N ASN A 33 22.92 5.45 0.35
CA ASN A 33 22.91 4.75 1.62
C ASN A 33 21.72 3.80 1.58
N VAL A 34 21.91 2.62 1.01
CA VAL A 34 20.97 1.52 1.12
C VAL A 34 20.93 1.16 2.60
N GLY A 35 19.86 1.58 3.29
CA GLY A 35 19.61 1.16 4.66
C GLY A 35 19.57 -0.36 4.72
N VAL A 36 20.38 -0.95 5.61
CA VAL A 36 20.54 -2.39 5.92
C VAL A 36 20.68 -3.29 4.67
N PRO A 37 21.78 -4.04 4.49
CA PRO A 37 22.04 -4.84 3.27
C PRO A 37 21.07 -5.99 2.97
N ASN A 38 19.96 -6.11 3.71
CA ASN A 38 19.06 -7.23 3.60
C ASN A 38 17.58 -6.87 3.77
N PRO A 39 16.94 -6.31 2.72
CA PRO A 39 15.50 -6.14 2.68
C PRO A 39 14.74 -7.49 2.53
N PHE A 40 15.46 -8.61 2.40
CA PHE A 40 14.91 -9.95 2.18
C PHE A 40 14.92 -10.83 3.44
N GLY A 41 15.44 -10.35 4.56
CA GLY A 41 15.74 -11.18 5.73
C GLY A 41 16.93 -12.10 5.47
N ALA A 42 17.68 -12.47 6.51
CA ALA A 42 18.73 -13.47 6.35
C ALA A 42 18.06 -14.75 5.85
N SER A 43 18.66 -15.44 4.88
CA SER A 43 18.43 -16.87 4.65
C SER A 43 19.02 -17.68 5.82
N GLY A 44 18.80 -17.22 7.05
CA GLY A 44 19.04 -18.00 8.24
C GLY A 44 18.00 -19.09 8.27
N ASP A 45 18.43 -20.30 8.61
CA ASP A 45 17.55 -21.43 8.84
C ASP A 45 16.31 -20.95 9.60
N ARG A 46 15.17 -21.14 8.92
CA ARG A 46 13.83 -20.98 9.46
C ARG A 46 13.84 -21.59 10.86
N VAL A 47 13.44 -20.84 11.88
CA VAL A 47 12.97 -21.52 13.09
C VAL A 47 11.73 -22.28 12.65
N GLU A 48 11.85 -23.60 12.49
CA GLU A 48 10.72 -24.50 12.34
C GLU A 48 9.75 -24.19 13.49
N GLY A 49 8.61 -23.55 13.20
CA GLY A 49 7.61 -23.32 14.25
C GLY A 49 6.44 -22.39 13.97
N GLU A 50 6.55 -21.32 13.18
CA GLU A 50 5.58 -20.20 13.36
C GLU A 50 4.54 -19.95 12.25
N VAL A 51 4.52 -20.71 11.15
CA VAL A 51 3.49 -20.50 10.10
C VAL A 51 2.82 -21.78 9.63
N LEU A 52 3.29 -22.96 10.06
CA LEU A 52 2.63 -24.24 9.77
C LEU A 52 2.59 -25.08 11.05
N GLY A 53 1.41 -25.61 11.40
CA GLY A 53 1.37 -26.82 12.21
C GLY A 53 2.00 -27.98 11.44
N PRO A 54 2.35 -29.10 12.10
CA PRO A 54 2.74 -30.31 11.39
C PRO A 54 1.76 -30.60 10.24
N ASP A 55 2.27 -30.89 9.04
CA ASP A 55 1.52 -31.28 7.85
C ASP A 55 0.55 -30.23 7.23
N GLY A 56 0.71 -28.95 7.56
CA GLY A 56 -0.16 -27.89 7.01
C GLY A 56 -1.52 -27.77 7.72
N ALA A 57 -1.64 -28.39 8.90
CA ALA A 57 -2.80 -28.23 9.76
C ALA A 57 -2.93 -26.78 10.28
N PRO A 58 -4.17 -26.31 10.55
CA PRO A 58 -4.39 -25.02 11.20
C PRO A 58 -3.70 -24.96 12.57
N ILE A 59 -3.08 -23.82 12.87
CA ILE A 59 -2.47 -23.54 14.17
C ILE A 59 -3.51 -22.86 15.05
N GLN A 60 -3.79 -23.47 16.19
CA GLN A 60 -4.67 -22.92 17.23
C GLN A 60 -3.87 -22.01 18.17
N GLY A 61 -4.46 -20.91 18.64
CA GLY A 61 -3.77 -19.94 19.49
C GLY A 61 -2.63 -19.21 18.76
N ALA A 62 -2.74 -19.07 17.44
CA ALA A 62 -1.76 -18.40 16.60
C ALA A 62 -1.74 -16.88 16.84
N GLY A 63 -0.71 -16.23 16.32
CA GLY A 63 -0.42 -14.81 16.56
C GLY A 63 0.01 -14.52 18.00
N THR A 64 0.69 -13.41 18.19
CA THR A 64 1.19 -12.97 19.50
C THR A 64 0.34 -11.82 20.00
N VAL A 65 -0.30 -11.98 21.16
CA VAL A 65 -1.01 -10.87 21.83
C VAL A 65 0.05 -9.97 22.45
N VAL A 66 0.25 -8.80 21.86
CA VAL A 66 1.29 -7.85 22.29
C VAL A 66 0.75 -6.89 23.35
N ALA A 67 -0.52 -6.50 23.23
CA ALA A 67 -1.24 -5.69 24.22
C ALA A 67 -2.73 -6.02 24.16
N PRO A 68 -3.57 -5.55 25.10
CA PRO A 68 -5.02 -5.65 24.97
C PRO A 68 -5.48 -5.15 23.60
N LYS A 69 -6.30 -5.93 22.90
CA LYS A 69 -6.80 -5.67 21.53
C LYS A 69 -5.74 -5.64 20.42
N LEU A 70 -4.43 -5.62 20.72
CA LEU A 70 -3.35 -5.54 19.73
C LEU A 70 -2.67 -6.91 19.55
N ILE A 71 -2.80 -7.47 18.35
CA ILE A 71 -2.26 -8.79 17.99
C ILE A 71 -1.28 -8.63 16.84
N ARG A 72 -0.10 -9.25 16.97
CA ARG A 72 0.81 -9.49 15.86
C ARG A 72 0.44 -10.83 15.22
N ILE A 73 -0.12 -10.78 14.02
CA ILE A 73 -0.56 -11.97 13.26
C ILE A 73 0.64 -12.77 12.77
N THR A 74 1.66 -12.10 12.22
CA THR A 74 2.89 -12.73 11.74
C THR A 74 4.13 -11.94 12.15
N GLU A 75 5.22 -12.63 12.49
CA GLU A 75 6.56 -12.02 12.60
C GLU A 75 7.14 -11.72 11.21
N GLY A 76 6.93 -12.66 10.28
CA GLY A 76 7.51 -12.61 8.94
C GLY A 76 6.81 -11.63 8.00
N PRO A 77 7.51 -11.19 6.93
CA PRO A 77 6.98 -10.21 6.01
C PRO A 77 5.83 -10.77 5.16
N VAL A 78 4.75 -10.00 5.07
CA VAL A 78 3.64 -10.26 4.13
C VAL A 78 3.73 -9.36 2.90
N ALA A 79 3.09 -9.77 1.81
CA ALA A 79 2.87 -8.89 0.66
C ALA A 79 2.03 -7.68 1.09
N LYS A 80 2.26 -6.52 0.47
CA LYS A 80 1.50 -5.31 0.77
C LYS A 80 0.06 -5.48 0.26
N GLY A 81 -0.88 -5.64 1.20
CA GLY A 81 -2.32 -5.75 0.93
C GLY A 81 -2.92 -7.04 1.49
N VAL A 82 -4.11 -6.92 2.09
CA VAL A 82 -4.87 -8.01 2.70
C VAL A 82 -6.33 -7.93 2.30
N ALA A 83 -7.06 -9.04 2.43
CA ALA A 83 -8.52 -9.03 2.46
C ALA A 83 -8.99 -9.26 3.89
N VAL A 84 -9.98 -8.50 4.34
CA VAL A 84 -10.56 -8.63 5.68
C VAL A 84 -12.05 -8.92 5.52
N LEU A 85 -12.48 -10.06 6.04
CA LEU A 85 -13.80 -10.66 5.76
C LEU A 85 -14.54 -10.88 7.07
N ALA A 86 -15.85 -10.62 7.03
CA ALA A 86 -16.75 -10.98 8.11
C ALA A 86 -17.11 -12.48 8.06
N ILE A 87 -16.97 -13.17 9.18
CA ILE A 87 -17.48 -14.52 9.38
C ILE A 87 -18.74 -14.43 10.26
N PRO A 88 -19.93 -14.75 9.74
CA PRO A 88 -21.15 -14.67 10.52
C PRO A 88 -21.22 -15.78 11.57
N ALA A 89 -21.93 -15.53 12.67
CA ALA A 89 -22.21 -16.54 13.67
C ALA A 89 -23.04 -17.70 13.06
N VAL A 90 -22.67 -18.93 13.36
CA VAL A 90 -23.36 -20.14 12.87
C VAL A 90 -23.93 -20.92 14.04
N THR A 91 -25.24 -21.16 14.01
CA THR A 91 -25.93 -22.03 14.97
C THR A 91 -26.26 -23.35 14.30
N SER A 92 -25.59 -24.42 14.74
CA SER A 92 -25.82 -25.78 14.25
C SER A 92 -26.55 -26.60 15.32
N SER A 93 -27.74 -27.10 15.00
CA SER A 93 -28.45 -28.06 15.84
C SER A 93 -28.09 -29.49 15.43
N THR A 94 -27.50 -30.26 16.33
CA THR A 94 -27.31 -31.70 16.10
C THR A 94 -28.55 -32.49 16.54
N THR A 95 -28.81 -33.64 15.92
CA THR A 95 -29.95 -34.55 16.19
C THR A 95 -30.02 -35.04 17.65
N ALA A 96 -28.99 -34.76 18.46
CA ALA A 96 -28.86 -35.12 19.87
C ALA A 96 -29.20 -33.98 20.86
N SER A 97 -29.92 -32.93 20.43
CA SER A 97 -30.30 -31.76 21.27
C SER A 97 -29.14 -30.88 21.77
N THR A 98 -27.94 -31.01 21.18
CA THR A 98 -26.83 -30.10 21.46
C THR A 98 -26.80 -29.01 20.39
N THR A 99 -27.04 -27.76 20.79
CA THR A 99 -26.87 -26.57 19.96
C THR A 99 -25.41 -26.11 20.05
N ILE A 100 -24.69 -26.12 18.94
CA ILE A 100 -23.34 -25.56 18.83
C ILE A 100 -23.47 -24.17 18.21
N VAL A 101 -23.04 -23.15 18.94
CA VAL A 101 -22.98 -21.76 18.45
C VAL A 101 -21.51 -21.43 18.19
N SER A 102 -21.16 -21.23 16.92
CA SER A 102 -19.91 -20.57 16.54
C SER A 102 -20.17 -19.06 16.53
N PRO A 103 -19.44 -18.25 17.31
CA PRO A 103 -19.61 -16.80 17.28
C PRO A 103 -19.20 -16.22 15.91
N ALA A 104 -19.57 -14.96 15.68
CA ALA A 104 -19.04 -14.21 14.56
C ALA A 104 -17.54 -13.94 14.78
N ASP A 105 -16.79 -13.82 13.71
CA ASP A 105 -15.35 -13.54 13.75
C ASP A 105 -14.94 -12.73 12.50
N THR A 106 -13.70 -12.25 12.48
CA THR A 106 -13.07 -11.60 11.34
C THR A 106 -11.97 -12.51 10.80
N GLU A 107 -12.01 -12.80 9.51
CA GLU A 107 -10.96 -13.53 8.80
C GLU A 107 -10.08 -12.56 8.00
N VAL A 108 -8.78 -12.58 8.27
CA VAL A 108 -7.75 -11.85 7.53
C VAL A 108 -7.08 -12.79 6.55
N ARG A 109 -7.16 -12.52 5.24
CA ARG A 109 -6.41 -13.23 4.20
C ARG A 109 -5.20 -12.43 3.76
N PHE A 110 -4.06 -13.09 3.70
CA PHE A 110 -2.79 -12.46 3.33
C PHE A 110 -1.89 -13.42 2.56
N VAL A 111 -0.92 -12.84 1.84
CA VAL A 111 0.10 -13.59 1.10
C VAL A 111 1.43 -13.45 1.82
N GLU A 112 2.06 -14.56 2.18
CA GLU A 112 3.42 -14.55 2.75
C GLU A 112 4.42 -14.14 1.67
N ARG A 113 5.25 -13.12 1.93
CA ARG A 113 6.16 -12.54 0.92
C ARG A 113 7.17 -13.56 0.41
N GLN A 114 7.71 -14.40 1.30
CA GLN A 114 8.78 -15.32 0.97
C GLN A 114 8.31 -16.47 0.09
N SER A 115 7.19 -17.10 0.43
CA SER A 115 6.71 -18.30 -0.26
C SER A 115 5.63 -18.04 -1.31
N GLY A 116 4.93 -16.90 -1.22
CA GLY A 116 3.72 -16.63 -2.00
C GLY A 116 2.51 -17.46 -1.59
N ASN A 117 2.60 -18.21 -0.48
CA ASN A 117 1.45 -18.95 0.01
C ASN A 117 0.41 -18.00 0.61
N VAL A 118 -0.85 -18.38 0.45
CA VAL A 118 -2.00 -17.68 0.97
C VAL A 118 -2.39 -18.29 2.31
N TYR A 119 -2.59 -17.44 3.30
CA TYR A 119 -3.01 -17.81 4.63
C TYR A 119 -4.29 -17.06 5.03
N THR A 120 -5.05 -17.67 5.92
CA THR A 120 -6.15 -17.05 6.65
C THR A 120 -5.82 -17.00 8.12
N PHE A 121 -6.20 -15.91 8.79
CA PHE A 121 -6.11 -15.76 10.23
C PHE A 121 -7.46 -15.30 10.78
N ARG A 122 -8.05 -16.09 11.68
CA ARG A 122 -9.23 -15.69 12.43
C ARG A 122 -8.83 -14.92 13.67
N VAL A 123 -9.32 -13.69 13.81
CA VAL A 123 -8.80 -12.73 14.78
C VAL A 123 -9.14 -13.10 16.22
N HIS A 124 -10.40 -13.47 16.48
CA HIS A 124 -10.85 -13.82 17.83
C HIS A 124 -10.58 -15.29 18.15
N ASP A 125 -10.83 -16.20 17.21
CA ASP A 125 -10.51 -17.63 17.37
C ASP A 125 -8.99 -17.88 17.44
N ARG A 126 -8.18 -16.93 16.94
CA ARG A 126 -6.72 -17.04 16.82
C ARG A 126 -6.28 -18.30 16.09
N VAL A 127 -6.90 -18.55 14.94
CA VAL A 127 -6.59 -19.70 14.10
C VAL A 127 -5.90 -19.24 12.82
N LEU A 128 -4.66 -19.70 12.61
CA LEU A 128 -3.91 -19.50 11.38
C LEU A 128 -4.00 -20.76 10.51
N ALA A 129 -4.41 -20.62 9.25
CA ALA A 129 -4.45 -21.73 8.30
C ALA A 129 -3.83 -21.33 6.97
N ARG A 130 -3.09 -22.24 6.35
CA ARG A 130 -2.67 -22.11 4.95
C ARG A 130 -3.82 -22.60 4.06
N ILE A 131 -4.20 -21.80 3.07
CA ILE A 131 -5.28 -22.15 2.14
C ILE A 131 -4.82 -22.35 0.70
N SER A 132 -3.61 -21.93 0.32
CA SER A 132 -3.04 -22.26 -1.00
C SER A 132 -2.12 -23.47 -0.96
N ASN A 133 -2.06 -24.20 -2.07
CA ASN A 133 -1.06 -25.25 -2.31
C ASN A 133 0.05 -24.81 -3.31
N LYS A 134 0.02 -23.56 -3.78
CA LYS A 134 0.92 -23.01 -4.80
C LYS A 134 1.95 -22.06 -4.19
N THR A 135 3.22 -22.29 -4.54
CA THR A 135 4.37 -21.47 -4.13
C THR A 135 4.75 -20.50 -5.25
N LEU A 136 4.75 -19.20 -4.95
CA LEU A 136 5.13 -18.11 -5.83
C LEU A 136 6.05 -17.15 -5.07
N PRO A 137 7.36 -17.42 -4.97
CA PRO A 137 8.22 -16.69 -4.05
C PRO A 137 8.41 -15.22 -4.44
N GLY A 138 8.63 -14.36 -3.44
CA GLY A 138 9.04 -12.97 -3.66
C GLY A 138 7.91 -11.98 -3.94
N ILE A 139 6.67 -12.28 -3.52
CA ILE A 139 5.51 -11.41 -3.74
C ILE A 139 5.63 -10.10 -2.96
N GLN A 140 5.64 -8.97 -3.68
CA GLN A 140 5.78 -7.64 -3.07
C GLN A 140 4.42 -7.01 -2.76
N GLU A 141 3.46 -7.13 -3.67
CA GLU A 141 2.13 -6.51 -3.55
C GLU A 141 1.02 -7.54 -3.81
N ALA A 142 -0.10 -7.33 -3.15
CA ALA A 142 -1.28 -8.19 -3.21
C ALA A 142 -2.54 -7.32 -3.32
N ALA A 143 -3.09 -7.19 -4.52
CA ALA A 143 -4.38 -6.51 -4.73
C ALA A 143 -5.49 -7.55 -4.68
N TRP A 144 -6.25 -7.55 -3.59
CA TRP A 144 -7.33 -8.51 -3.36
C TRP A 144 -8.64 -8.09 -4.04
N VAL A 145 -9.37 -9.07 -4.57
CA VAL A 145 -10.82 -8.89 -4.75
C VAL A 145 -11.43 -8.81 -3.34
N PRO A 146 -12.38 -7.88 -3.07
CA PRO A 146 -12.90 -7.66 -1.71
C PRO A 146 -13.53 -8.90 -1.04
N ASP A 147 -14.04 -9.85 -1.83
CA ASP A 147 -14.58 -11.13 -1.33
C ASP A 147 -13.51 -12.15 -0.91
N GLY A 148 -12.23 -11.80 -1.08
CA GLY A 148 -11.08 -12.63 -0.73
C GLY A 148 -10.91 -13.87 -1.62
N SER A 149 -11.66 -14.00 -2.71
CA SER A 149 -11.63 -15.19 -3.59
C SER A 149 -10.36 -15.27 -4.44
N ARG A 150 -9.78 -14.12 -4.78
CA ARG A 150 -8.64 -13.99 -5.68
C ARG A 150 -7.78 -12.79 -5.28
N VAL A 151 -6.48 -12.92 -5.53
CA VAL A 151 -5.49 -11.88 -5.31
C VAL A 151 -4.61 -11.71 -6.56
N TYR A 152 -4.42 -10.48 -6.99
CA TYR A 152 -3.46 -10.12 -8.03
C TYR A 152 -2.12 -9.84 -7.36
N VAL A 153 -1.22 -10.82 -7.44
CA VAL A 153 0.10 -10.75 -6.83
C VAL A 153 1.11 -10.18 -7.82
N ARG A 154 1.97 -9.28 -7.34
CA ARG A 154 3.02 -8.65 -8.15
C ARG A 154 4.40 -8.97 -7.60
N TYR A 155 5.32 -9.35 -8.48
CA TYR A 155 6.68 -9.72 -8.12
C TYR A 155 7.66 -9.40 -9.25
N LEU A 156 8.93 -9.25 -8.89
CA LEU A 156 10.00 -9.01 -9.83
C LEU A 156 10.42 -10.33 -10.48
N ILE A 157 10.59 -10.30 -11.79
CA ILE A 157 11.24 -11.37 -12.53
C ILE A 157 12.42 -10.81 -13.31
N ARG A 158 13.40 -11.68 -13.58
CA ARG A 158 14.55 -11.33 -14.42
C ARG A 158 14.50 -12.15 -15.70
N ALA A 159 14.34 -11.46 -16.82
CA ALA A 159 14.38 -12.07 -18.14
C ALA A 159 15.79 -12.57 -18.48
N THR A 160 15.88 -13.41 -19.52
CA THR A 160 17.14 -14.03 -19.96
C THR A 160 18.16 -13.02 -20.48
N ASP A 161 17.71 -11.86 -20.94
CA ASP A 161 18.55 -10.72 -21.33
C ASP A 161 19.08 -9.91 -20.13
N GLY A 162 18.68 -10.28 -18.91
CA GLY A 162 19.08 -9.66 -17.66
C GLY A 162 18.24 -8.47 -17.26
N VAL A 163 17.21 -8.09 -18.03
CA VAL A 163 16.27 -7.01 -17.71
C VAL A 163 15.29 -7.48 -16.64
N GLU A 164 15.02 -6.62 -15.67
CA GLU A 164 14.03 -6.87 -14.62
C GLU A 164 12.66 -6.36 -15.09
N HIS A 165 11.64 -7.21 -14.94
CA HIS A 165 10.25 -6.94 -15.26
C HIS A 165 9.38 -7.13 -14.03
N VAL A 166 8.19 -6.53 -14.05
CA VAL A 166 7.15 -6.78 -13.06
C VAL A 166 6.09 -7.67 -13.67
N ASP A 167 5.95 -8.88 -13.13
CA ASP A 167 4.85 -9.77 -13.50
C ASP A 167 3.68 -9.59 -12.53
N THR A 168 2.47 -9.75 -13.08
CA THR A 168 1.25 -9.79 -12.28
C THR A 168 0.51 -11.10 -12.54
N TYR A 169 0.29 -11.86 -11.48
CA TYR A 169 -0.42 -13.14 -11.53
C TYR A 169 -1.72 -13.07 -10.73
N ALA A 170 -2.82 -13.46 -11.38
CA ALA A 170 -4.12 -13.59 -10.74
C ALA A 170 -4.21 -14.94 -10.04
N LEU A 171 -3.91 -14.97 -8.73
CA LEU A 171 -3.89 -16.16 -7.89
C LEU A 171 -5.25 -16.38 -7.20
N PRO A 172 -5.97 -17.48 -7.48
CA PRO A 172 -7.08 -17.91 -6.64
C PRO A 172 -6.62 -18.17 -5.19
N ALA A 173 -7.43 -17.80 -4.21
CA ALA A 173 -7.03 -17.88 -2.79
C ALA A 173 -6.74 -19.31 -2.31
N ASP A 174 -7.39 -20.31 -2.92
CA ASP A 174 -7.19 -21.73 -2.67
C ASP A 174 -5.92 -22.31 -3.35
N GLY A 175 -5.17 -21.48 -4.09
CA GLY A 175 -3.99 -21.90 -4.84
C GLY A 175 -4.29 -22.63 -6.15
N GLY A 176 -5.55 -22.63 -6.61
CA GLY A 176 -5.95 -23.18 -7.89
C GLY A 176 -5.26 -22.50 -9.09
N GLU A 177 -5.64 -22.94 -10.30
CA GLU A 177 -5.06 -22.37 -11.52
C GLU A 177 -5.49 -20.92 -11.72
N GLY A 178 -4.48 -20.04 -11.74
CA GLY A 178 -4.59 -18.64 -12.06
C GLY A 178 -4.11 -18.32 -13.47
N TYR A 179 -4.00 -17.03 -13.78
CA TYR A 179 -3.56 -16.56 -15.10
C TYR A 179 -2.66 -15.32 -14.97
N PHE A 180 -1.82 -15.09 -15.97
CA PHE A 180 -0.97 -13.91 -16.04
C PHE A 180 -1.72 -12.73 -16.68
N LEU A 181 -1.50 -11.55 -16.12
CA LEU A 181 -1.87 -10.29 -16.77
C LEU A 181 -0.70 -9.83 -17.65
N GLU A 182 -0.91 -8.74 -18.39
CA GLU A 182 0.16 -8.09 -19.15
C GLU A 182 1.35 -7.78 -18.24
N GLN A 183 2.55 -7.96 -18.79
CA GLN A 183 3.80 -7.69 -18.09
C GLN A 183 4.02 -6.17 -17.93
N ASP A 184 4.76 -5.78 -16.91
CA ASP A 184 5.16 -4.39 -16.63
C ASP A 184 3.99 -3.44 -16.35
N LEU A 185 2.86 -3.98 -15.89
CA LEU A 185 1.80 -3.18 -15.32
C LEU A 185 2.35 -2.34 -14.17
N GLU A 186 2.05 -1.05 -14.19
CA GLU A 186 2.40 -0.09 -13.14
C GLU A 186 1.53 -0.30 -11.90
N GLN A 187 0.28 -0.73 -12.09
CA GLN A 187 -0.66 -0.98 -11.01
C GLN A 187 -1.76 -1.95 -11.43
N VAL A 188 -2.27 -2.72 -10.46
CA VAL A 188 -3.55 -3.42 -10.53
C VAL A 188 -4.34 -3.15 -9.25
N VAL A 189 -5.62 -2.82 -9.38
CA VAL A 189 -6.57 -2.69 -8.25
C VAL A 189 -7.87 -3.40 -8.60
N ALA A 190 -8.54 -3.98 -7.62
CA ALA A 190 -9.77 -4.74 -7.82
C ALA A 190 -10.90 -4.21 -6.92
N ARG A 191 -12.12 -4.23 -7.43
CA ARG A 191 -13.35 -3.93 -6.69
C ARG A 191 -14.47 -4.81 -7.24
N ASN A 192 -15.01 -5.67 -6.38
CA ASN A 192 -16.10 -6.59 -6.71
C ASN A 192 -15.84 -7.37 -8.00
N ASP A 193 -16.62 -7.09 -9.04
CA ASP A 193 -16.64 -7.72 -10.36
C ASP A 193 -15.75 -7.01 -11.39
N VAL A 194 -14.90 -6.06 -10.98
CA VAL A 194 -14.06 -5.29 -11.89
C VAL A 194 -12.62 -5.16 -11.38
N VAL A 195 -11.68 -5.36 -12.30
CA VAL A 195 -10.25 -5.14 -12.12
C VAL A 195 -9.84 -3.98 -13.01
N PHE A 196 -9.09 -3.04 -12.45
CA PHE A 196 -8.40 -2.00 -13.20
C PHE A 196 -6.91 -2.32 -13.28
N SER A 197 -6.34 -2.19 -14.47
CA SER A 197 -4.89 -2.29 -14.70
C SER A 197 -4.37 -1.04 -15.40
N LEU A 198 -3.15 -0.64 -15.05
CA LEU A 198 -2.47 0.51 -15.64
C LEU A 198 -1.16 0.07 -16.28
N LEU A 199 -1.06 0.20 -17.60
CA LEU A 199 0.16 -0.06 -18.34
C LEU A 199 0.86 1.25 -18.69
N PRO A 200 2.13 1.46 -18.29
CA PRO A 200 2.92 2.58 -18.74
C PRO A 200 3.35 2.37 -20.20
N THR A 201 3.38 3.44 -20.98
CA THR A 201 3.88 3.45 -22.36
C THR A 201 4.96 4.50 -22.52
N ARG A 202 5.67 4.49 -23.66
CA ARG A 202 6.71 5.49 -23.97
C ARG A 202 6.20 6.93 -23.98
N THR A 203 4.91 7.13 -24.28
CA THR A 203 4.30 8.47 -24.42
C THR A 203 3.23 8.76 -23.38
N GLY A 204 3.08 7.90 -22.36
CA GLY A 204 2.00 8.04 -21.41
C GLY A 204 1.59 6.73 -20.75
N SER A 205 0.29 6.47 -20.59
CA SER A 205 -0.23 5.24 -20.00
C SER A 205 -1.58 4.84 -20.60
N VAL A 206 -1.92 3.57 -20.46
CA VAL A 206 -3.21 2.99 -20.86
C VAL A 206 -3.85 2.37 -19.63
N GLY A 207 -5.04 2.85 -19.28
CA GLY A 207 -5.87 2.25 -18.22
C GLY A 207 -6.90 1.31 -18.84
N SER A 208 -7.00 0.09 -18.32
CA SER A 208 -7.92 -0.94 -18.80
C SER A 208 -8.79 -1.48 -17.68
N LEU A 209 -9.98 -1.95 -18.03
CA LEU A 209 -10.89 -2.67 -17.15
C LEU A 209 -11.05 -4.10 -17.64
N SER A 210 -11.16 -5.05 -16.71
CA SER A 210 -11.50 -6.45 -16.99
C SER A 210 -12.38 -7.03 -15.90
N ALA A 211 -12.99 -8.18 -16.16
CA ALA A 211 -13.57 -9.01 -15.11
C ALA A 211 -12.44 -9.70 -14.29
N PRO A 212 -12.71 -10.13 -13.04
CA PRO A 212 -11.73 -10.80 -12.21
C PRO A 212 -11.19 -12.11 -12.80
N ASP A 213 -11.91 -12.75 -13.72
CA ASP A 213 -11.48 -13.97 -14.40
C ASP A 213 -10.60 -13.70 -15.64
N GLY A 214 -10.30 -12.44 -15.93
CA GLY A 214 -9.48 -12.02 -17.06
C GLY A 214 -10.26 -11.83 -18.37
N THR A 215 -11.58 -12.02 -18.34
CA THR A 215 -12.44 -11.77 -19.51
C THR A 215 -12.86 -10.30 -19.63
N ASN A 216 -13.51 -9.95 -20.74
CA ASN A 216 -14.10 -8.63 -20.98
C ASN A 216 -13.13 -7.45 -20.84
N ILE A 217 -11.86 -7.67 -21.22
CA ILE A 217 -10.83 -6.63 -21.19
C ILE A 217 -11.21 -5.53 -22.18
N ARG A 218 -11.23 -4.28 -21.71
CA ARG A 218 -11.42 -3.09 -22.54
C ARG A 218 -10.56 -1.94 -22.04
N THR A 219 -10.00 -1.16 -22.96
CA THR A 219 -9.36 0.12 -22.62
C THR A 219 -10.41 1.08 -22.09
N LEU A 220 -10.14 1.68 -20.93
CA LEU A 220 -10.94 2.74 -20.34
C LEU A 220 -10.47 4.11 -20.81
N PHE A 221 -9.16 4.37 -20.73
CA PHE A 221 -8.58 5.64 -21.14
C PHE A 221 -7.14 5.48 -21.62
N THR A 222 -6.68 6.47 -22.39
CA THR A 222 -5.28 6.71 -22.67
C THR A 222 -4.90 8.08 -22.12
N SER A 223 -3.70 8.19 -21.54
CA SER A 223 -3.20 9.43 -20.94
C SER A 223 -1.80 9.70 -21.43
N VAL A 224 -1.41 10.97 -21.53
CA VAL A 224 -0.02 11.39 -21.78
C VAL A 224 0.84 11.33 -20.52
N VAL A 225 0.23 11.13 -19.35
CA VAL A 225 0.93 10.92 -18.08
C VAL A 225 1.27 9.45 -17.94
N SER A 226 2.56 9.12 -17.88
CA SER A 226 3.02 7.73 -17.81
C SER A 226 3.03 7.12 -16.41
N ARG A 227 3.03 7.96 -15.37
CA ARG A 227 3.14 7.53 -13.97
C ARG A 227 1.92 8.00 -13.18
N LEU A 228 0.88 7.19 -13.20
CA LEU A 228 -0.33 7.38 -12.41
C LEU A 228 -0.42 6.30 -11.32
N ARG A 229 -1.13 6.64 -10.25
CA ARG A 229 -1.72 5.73 -9.29
C ARG A 229 -3.23 5.98 -9.31
N THR A 230 -4.00 4.91 -9.42
CA THR A 230 -5.44 4.94 -9.59
C THR A 230 -6.10 4.12 -8.50
N GLU A 231 -7.19 4.63 -7.94
CA GLU A 231 -8.01 3.94 -6.95
C GLU A 231 -9.50 4.11 -7.31
N PHE A 232 -10.34 3.15 -6.90
CA PHE A 232 -11.79 3.26 -7.07
C PHE A 232 -12.37 4.38 -6.19
N SER A 233 -13.38 5.07 -6.73
CA SER A 233 -14.07 6.19 -6.09
C SER A 233 -15.55 6.11 -6.41
N GLY A 234 -16.30 5.35 -5.62
CA GLY A 234 -17.66 4.93 -6.02
C GLY A 234 -17.62 4.21 -7.35
N GLU A 235 -18.51 4.58 -8.28
CA GLU A 235 -18.55 3.97 -9.61
C GLU A 235 -17.49 4.44 -10.58
N ASP A 236 -16.67 5.42 -10.21
CA ASP A 236 -15.59 5.97 -11.02
C ASP A 236 -14.22 5.61 -10.44
N LEU A 237 -13.16 6.20 -11.00
CA LEU A 237 -11.80 6.09 -10.48
C LEU A 237 -11.24 7.48 -10.21
N VAL A 238 -10.27 7.58 -9.31
CA VAL A 238 -9.41 8.75 -9.19
C VAL A 238 -8.00 8.35 -9.57
N ALA A 239 -7.46 9.00 -10.60
CA ALA A 239 -6.08 8.84 -11.05
C ALA A 239 -5.24 10.03 -10.59
N THR A 240 -4.13 9.76 -9.90
CA THR A 240 -3.22 10.76 -9.34
C THR A 240 -1.82 10.51 -9.86
N THR A 241 -1.11 11.56 -10.25
CA THR A 241 0.32 11.46 -10.62
C THR A 241 1.12 10.90 -9.46
N LYS A 242 2.11 10.03 -9.71
CA LYS A 242 3.01 9.58 -8.65
C LYS A 242 3.66 10.78 -7.95
N ALA A 243 3.59 10.79 -6.63
CA ALA A 243 3.95 11.96 -5.84
C ALA A 243 5.46 12.21 -5.83
N SER A 244 5.84 13.49 -5.91
CA SER A 244 7.17 13.94 -5.55
C SER A 244 7.12 15.32 -4.91
N THR A 245 7.96 15.60 -3.91
CA THR A 245 8.14 16.95 -3.37
C THR A 245 8.73 17.94 -4.38
N GLY A 246 9.43 17.44 -5.40
CA GLY A 246 10.06 18.24 -6.45
C GLY A 246 9.16 18.57 -7.63
N LEU A 247 7.99 17.95 -7.75
CA LEU A 247 7.10 18.07 -8.92
C LEU A 247 5.67 18.41 -8.52
N ASP A 248 4.99 19.17 -9.37
CA ASP A 248 3.57 19.46 -9.18
C ASP A 248 2.74 18.20 -9.47
N GLY A 249 2.00 17.76 -8.47
CA GLY A 249 1.07 16.65 -8.57
C GLY A 249 -0.34 17.08 -8.96
N TYR A 250 -1.02 16.20 -9.68
CA TYR A 250 -2.39 16.39 -10.16
C TYR A 250 -3.22 15.13 -9.92
N SER A 251 -4.51 15.34 -9.65
CA SER A 251 -5.49 14.27 -9.53
C SER A 251 -6.64 14.51 -10.50
N PHE A 252 -7.19 13.43 -11.05
CA PHE A 252 -8.25 13.43 -12.05
C PHE A 252 -9.34 12.44 -11.63
N LEU A 253 -10.60 12.87 -11.69
CA LEU A 253 -11.73 11.96 -11.71
C LEU A 253 -11.81 11.34 -13.11
N VAL A 254 -11.86 10.01 -13.17
CA VAL A 254 -11.91 9.23 -14.40
C VAL A 254 -13.25 8.51 -14.45
N SER A 255 -14.10 8.90 -15.41
CA SER A 255 -15.40 8.27 -15.57
C SER A 255 -15.27 6.84 -16.10
N ARG A 256 -15.79 5.84 -15.39
CA ARG A 256 -15.78 4.43 -15.85
C ARG A 256 -16.73 4.17 -17.03
N THR A 257 -17.67 5.09 -17.27
CA THR A 257 -18.63 5.04 -18.37
C THR A 257 -17.98 5.38 -19.71
N ASN A 258 -17.22 6.47 -19.77
CA ASN A 258 -16.72 7.02 -21.04
C ASN A 258 -15.21 7.30 -21.07
N GLY A 259 -14.48 7.05 -19.98
CA GLY A 259 -13.04 7.25 -19.90
C GLY A 259 -12.60 8.71 -19.79
N SER A 260 -13.52 9.67 -19.63
CA SER A 260 -13.16 11.08 -19.52
C SER A 260 -12.37 11.38 -18.25
N LEU A 261 -11.32 12.19 -18.38
CA LEU A 261 -10.50 12.67 -17.27
C LEU A 261 -10.86 14.12 -16.95
N THR A 262 -11.40 14.37 -15.76
CA THR A 262 -11.70 15.70 -15.27
C THR A 262 -10.78 16.03 -14.10
N ARG A 263 -10.07 17.16 -14.16
CA ARG A 263 -9.17 17.56 -13.07
C ARG A 263 -9.95 17.72 -11.76
N LEU A 264 -9.44 17.07 -10.72
CA LEU A 264 -9.99 17.07 -9.37
C LEU A 264 -9.15 17.95 -8.42
N LEU A 265 -7.85 17.73 -8.36
CA LEU A 265 -6.88 18.47 -7.53
C LEU A 265 -5.63 18.85 -8.34
N GLY A 266 -4.87 19.82 -7.83
CA GLY A 266 -3.57 20.23 -8.35
C GLY A 266 -3.54 21.64 -8.97
N PRO A 267 -2.36 22.25 -9.09
CA PRO A 267 -1.04 21.70 -8.75
C PRO A 267 -0.78 21.63 -7.23
N LEU A 268 -0.33 20.48 -6.74
CA LEU A 268 0.05 20.26 -5.33
C LEU A 268 1.31 19.37 -5.27
N ARG A 269 2.39 19.83 -4.65
CA ARG A 269 3.63 19.04 -4.53
C ARG A 269 3.46 17.90 -3.54
N GLY A 270 4.03 16.73 -3.84
CA GLY A 270 3.90 15.54 -3.01
C GLY A 270 2.46 15.02 -2.88
N LEU A 271 1.59 15.31 -3.86
CA LEU A 271 0.18 14.94 -3.82
C LEU A 271 -0.03 13.43 -3.80
N THR A 272 -0.65 12.93 -2.75
CA THR A 272 -1.23 11.58 -2.69
C THR A 272 -2.72 11.68 -2.40
N THR A 273 -3.50 10.69 -2.84
CA THR A 273 -4.96 10.67 -2.65
C THR A 273 -5.44 9.30 -2.19
N LEU A 274 -6.57 9.30 -1.50
CA LEU A 274 -7.34 8.12 -1.09
C LEU A 274 -8.84 8.46 -1.22
N PRO A 275 -9.49 8.07 -2.33
CA PRO A 275 -10.92 8.28 -2.51
C PRO A 275 -11.75 7.45 -1.54
N SER A 276 -12.93 7.95 -1.16
CA SER A 276 -13.88 7.20 -0.35
C SER A 276 -14.57 6.11 -1.18
N PRO A 277 -14.94 4.97 -0.57
CA PRO A 277 -15.61 3.88 -1.28
C PRO A 277 -16.92 4.27 -1.97
N ASP A 278 -17.61 5.30 -1.47
CA ASP A 278 -18.84 5.86 -2.02
C ASP A 278 -18.60 6.95 -3.11
N GLY A 279 -17.37 7.43 -3.27
CA GLY A 279 -16.98 8.45 -4.24
C GLY A 279 -17.36 9.90 -3.87
N ASN A 280 -17.91 10.12 -2.67
CA ASN A 280 -18.33 11.45 -2.22
C ASN A 280 -17.18 12.31 -1.70
N HIS A 281 -16.07 11.67 -1.32
CA HIS A 281 -14.93 12.33 -0.71
C HIS A 281 -13.61 11.83 -1.28
N VAL A 282 -12.58 12.68 -1.24
CA VAL A 282 -11.20 12.29 -1.51
C VAL A 282 -10.32 12.86 -0.41
N LEU A 283 -9.72 11.97 0.38
CA LEU A 283 -8.64 12.33 1.29
C LEU A 283 -7.40 12.60 0.44
N TYR A 284 -6.67 13.65 0.74
CA TYR A 284 -5.42 13.93 0.07
C TYR A 284 -4.40 14.55 1.02
N SER A 285 -3.13 14.25 0.77
CA SER A 285 -2.02 14.85 1.47
C SER A 285 -1.05 15.48 0.48
N PHE A 286 -0.38 16.54 0.89
CA PHE A 286 0.57 17.27 0.05
C PHE A 286 1.57 18.03 0.93
N SER A 287 2.65 18.50 0.31
CA SER A 287 3.64 19.36 0.96
C SER A 287 3.27 20.84 0.75
N ASP A 288 2.91 21.53 1.83
CA ASP A 288 2.68 22.97 1.87
C ASP A 288 3.88 23.66 2.52
N ARG A 289 4.66 24.39 1.72
CA ARG A 289 5.88 25.11 2.19
C ARG A 289 6.83 24.21 3.00
N GLY A 290 6.99 22.96 2.58
CA GLY A 290 7.85 21.97 3.23
C GLY A 290 7.23 21.27 4.44
N LYS A 291 5.96 21.52 4.75
CA LYS A 291 5.22 20.82 5.81
C LYS A 291 4.14 19.92 5.22
N LEU A 292 3.96 18.74 5.80
CA LEU A 292 2.88 17.86 5.42
C LEU A 292 1.53 18.46 5.84
N ALA A 293 0.58 18.48 4.90
CA ALA A 293 -0.80 18.85 5.14
C ALA A 293 -1.73 17.73 4.65
N THR A 294 -2.86 17.55 5.32
CA THR A 294 -3.87 16.53 5.00
C THR A 294 -5.25 17.16 5.02
N GLN A 295 -6.03 16.93 3.97
CA GLN A 295 -7.34 17.52 3.80
C GLN A 295 -8.30 16.52 3.13
N VAL A 296 -9.60 16.74 3.31
CA VAL A 296 -10.65 15.99 2.62
C VAL A 296 -11.38 16.92 1.66
N LEU A 297 -11.44 16.53 0.39
CA LEU A 297 -12.25 17.17 -0.64
C LEU A 297 -13.63 16.51 -0.68
N ASN A 298 -14.70 17.30 -0.60
CA ASN A 298 -16.03 16.85 -1.02
C ASN A 298 -16.13 16.97 -2.55
N THR A 299 -16.40 15.85 -3.24
CA THR A 299 -16.29 15.77 -4.71
C THR A 299 -17.38 16.56 -5.42
N ALA A 300 -18.58 16.65 -4.83
CA ALA A 300 -19.73 17.36 -5.38
C ALA A 300 -19.58 18.89 -5.25
N THR A 301 -19.29 19.37 -4.04
CA THR A 301 -19.21 20.81 -3.74
C THR A 301 -17.84 21.42 -4.04
N ARG A 302 -16.82 20.58 -4.25
CA ARG A 302 -15.41 20.96 -4.40
C ARG A 302 -14.83 21.70 -3.19
N THR A 303 -15.44 21.58 -2.02
CA THR A 303 -14.92 22.18 -0.79
C THR A 303 -13.85 21.30 -0.17
N ALA A 304 -12.70 21.89 0.14
CA ALA A 304 -11.62 21.24 0.88
C ALA A 304 -11.68 21.59 2.36
N THR A 305 -11.60 20.58 3.22
CA THR A 305 -11.58 20.74 4.67
C THR A 305 -10.29 20.17 5.25
N PRO A 306 -9.49 20.95 6.00
CA PRO A 306 -8.29 20.44 6.64
C PRO A 306 -8.62 19.49 7.79
N LEU A 307 -7.83 18.43 7.92
CA LEU A 307 -7.92 17.52 9.06
C LEU A 307 -7.15 18.07 10.28
N PRO A 308 -7.57 17.72 11.51
CA PRO A 308 -6.87 18.14 12.73
C PRO A 308 -5.49 17.50 12.89
N LEU A 309 -5.20 16.43 12.14
CA LEU A 309 -3.92 15.70 12.14
C LEU A 309 -3.36 15.62 10.72
N ALA A 310 -2.04 15.75 10.58
CA ALA A 310 -1.34 15.63 9.31
C ALA A 310 -0.65 14.25 9.19
N THR A 311 -0.96 13.52 8.12
CA THR A 311 -0.34 12.25 7.73
C THR A 311 -0.43 12.06 6.21
N LEU A 312 0.23 11.03 5.67
CA LEU A 312 0.10 10.66 4.26
C LEU A 312 -1.27 10.02 4.03
N ALA A 313 -1.97 10.38 2.94
CA ALA A 313 -3.30 9.84 2.67
C ALA A 313 -3.31 8.30 2.55
N GLU A 314 -2.21 7.72 2.11
CA GLU A 314 -2.02 6.26 2.00
C GLU A 314 -1.75 5.54 3.34
N LYS A 315 -1.62 6.28 4.44
CA LYS A 315 -1.54 5.76 5.81
C LYS A 315 -2.92 5.78 6.49
N CYS A 316 -4.00 5.94 5.72
CA CYS A 316 -5.37 5.97 6.22
C CYS A 316 -6.26 4.94 5.51
N VAL A 317 -7.41 4.65 6.12
CA VAL A 317 -8.51 3.86 5.57
C VAL A 317 -9.84 4.49 5.95
N TRP A 318 -10.81 4.47 5.04
CA TRP A 318 -12.16 4.96 5.27
C TRP A 318 -12.95 4.01 6.16
N ALA A 319 -13.65 4.54 7.18
CA ALA A 319 -14.52 3.76 8.03
C ALA A 319 -15.80 3.34 7.25
N PRO A 320 -16.10 2.04 7.11
CA PRO A 320 -17.30 1.59 6.41
C PRO A 320 -18.58 2.15 7.05
N GLY A 321 -19.46 2.75 6.24
CA GLY A 321 -20.77 3.24 6.70
C GLY A 321 -20.74 4.45 7.65
N LYS A 322 -19.58 5.04 7.93
CA LYS A 322 -19.42 6.25 8.75
C LYS A 322 -18.71 7.36 7.98
N GLU A 323 -18.95 8.61 8.36
CA GLU A 323 -18.19 9.76 7.85
C GLU A 323 -16.88 9.93 8.65
N GLY A 324 -15.95 8.98 8.51
CA GLY A 324 -14.70 9.00 9.27
C GLY A 324 -13.56 8.18 8.66
N LEU A 325 -12.38 8.32 9.25
CA LEU A 325 -11.13 7.72 8.79
C LEU A 325 -10.34 7.14 9.97
N TYR A 326 -9.73 5.99 9.79
CA TYR A 326 -8.64 5.52 10.64
C TYR A 326 -7.32 5.84 9.97
N CYS A 327 -6.42 6.48 10.70
CA CYS A 327 -5.15 6.95 10.17
C CYS A 327 -3.99 6.59 11.10
N ALA A 328 -2.93 6.05 10.52
CA ALA A 328 -1.63 5.97 11.16
C ALA A 328 -0.93 7.33 11.03
N VAL A 329 -0.75 8.00 12.17
CA VAL A 329 -0.20 9.35 12.27
C VAL A 329 1.15 9.29 12.98
N PRO A 330 2.25 9.69 12.30
CA PRO A 330 3.57 9.72 12.92
C PRO A 330 3.58 10.60 14.18
N THR A 331 4.28 10.14 15.22
CA THR A 331 4.56 10.95 16.42
C THR A 331 5.39 12.18 16.10
N ALA A 332 6.26 12.09 15.08
CA ALA A 332 7.02 13.20 14.53
C ALA A 332 7.06 13.10 12.99
N VAL A 333 6.69 14.17 12.31
CA VAL A 333 6.77 14.29 10.85
C VAL A 333 8.10 14.93 10.49
N THR A 334 9.01 14.16 9.90
CA THR A 334 10.36 14.61 9.51
C THR A 334 10.69 14.20 8.08
N GLY A 335 11.55 14.95 7.40
CA GLY A 335 11.99 14.67 6.03
C GLY A 335 11.13 15.33 4.94
N ASN A 336 11.53 15.12 3.69
CA ASN A 336 10.84 15.58 2.50
C ASN A 336 9.79 14.54 2.08
N LEU A 337 8.54 14.74 2.49
CA LEU A 337 7.47 13.76 2.27
C LEU A 337 6.63 14.04 1.02
N PRO A 338 6.30 13.00 0.23
CA PRO A 338 6.45 11.57 0.55
C PRO A 338 7.78 10.91 0.12
N ASP A 339 8.66 11.63 -0.58
CA ASP A 339 9.86 11.10 -1.26
C ASP A 339 10.76 10.27 -0.33
N ASP A 340 11.16 10.84 0.82
CA ASP A 340 12.06 10.17 1.77
C ASP A 340 11.44 8.88 2.35
N TRP A 341 10.12 8.85 2.52
CA TRP A 341 9.40 7.69 3.06
C TRP A 341 9.22 6.59 2.00
N TYR A 342 8.93 6.98 0.76
CA TYR A 342 8.85 6.07 -0.40
C TYR A 342 10.18 5.40 -0.69
N GLN A 343 11.27 6.15 -0.62
CA GLN A 343 12.61 5.62 -0.85
C GLN A 343 13.14 4.79 0.34
N GLY A 344 12.40 4.73 1.46
CA GLY A 344 12.84 4.05 2.68
C GLY A 344 13.95 4.76 3.43
N ALA A 345 14.31 5.99 3.05
CA ALA A 345 15.27 6.83 3.76
C ALA A 345 14.74 7.30 5.13
N ARG A 346 13.42 7.22 5.34
CA ARG A 346 12.74 7.47 6.61
C ARG A 346 11.70 6.39 6.89
N THR A 347 11.58 6.03 8.16
CA THR A 347 10.49 5.24 8.75
C THR A 347 9.94 6.01 9.95
N PHE A 348 8.69 5.73 10.31
CA PHE A 348 7.99 6.43 11.38
C PHE A 348 7.67 5.52 12.57
N THR A 349 7.26 6.16 13.67
CA THR A 349 6.58 5.51 14.79
C THR A 349 5.22 6.18 14.89
N ASP A 350 4.19 5.43 14.53
CA ASP A 350 2.84 5.90 14.36
C ASP A 350 1.96 5.62 15.56
N ARG A 351 0.98 6.49 15.74
CA ARG A 351 -0.22 6.25 16.55
C ARG A 351 -1.41 6.08 15.63
N ILE A 352 -2.35 5.22 15.98
CA ILE A 352 -3.58 5.06 15.22
C ILE A 352 -4.64 5.98 15.80
N TRP A 353 -5.24 6.80 14.93
CA TRP A 353 -6.29 7.75 15.27
C TRP A 353 -7.54 7.48 14.45
N TYR A 354 -8.70 7.66 15.06
CA TYR A 354 -9.97 7.83 14.36
C TYR A 354 -10.27 9.31 14.21
N ILE A 355 -10.58 9.75 12.99
CA ILE A 355 -10.93 11.13 12.67
C ILE A 355 -12.37 11.15 12.15
N ASP A 356 -13.25 11.78 12.92
CA ASP A 356 -14.65 11.98 12.56
C ASP A 356 -14.79 13.26 11.73
N LEU A 357 -15.31 13.15 10.51
CA LEU A 357 -15.40 14.28 9.59
C LEU A 357 -16.57 15.22 9.90
N SER A 358 -17.60 14.72 10.58
CA SER A 358 -18.78 15.49 10.95
C SER A 358 -18.48 16.45 12.11
N SER A 359 -17.83 15.95 13.15
CA SER A 359 -17.44 16.69 14.36
C SER A 359 -16.06 17.33 14.26
N ARG A 360 -15.22 16.87 13.32
CA ARG A 360 -13.82 17.27 13.12
C ARG A 360 -12.92 16.96 14.33
N LEU A 361 -13.29 15.95 15.10
CA LEU A 361 -12.53 15.48 16.25
C LEU A 361 -11.64 14.29 15.87
N ALA A 362 -10.44 14.27 16.43
CA ALA A 362 -9.53 13.14 16.35
C ALA A 362 -9.46 12.44 17.71
N THR A 363 -9.71 11.13 17.73
CA THR A 363 -9.66 10.28 18.91
C THR A 363 -8.52 9.29 18.76
N LEU A 364 -7.65 9.22 19.77
CA LEU A 364 -6.56 8.23 19.79
C LEU A 364 -7.17 6.84 20.01
N ILE A 365 -6.90 5.91 19.09
CA ILE A 365 -7.36 4.53 19.16
C ILE A 365 -6.32 3.68 19.87
N VAL A 366 -5.06 3.74 19.41
CA VAL A 366 -3.95 3.03 20.03
C VAL A 366 -2.63 3.74 19.78
N ASP A 367 -1.76 3.70 20.79
CA ASP A 367 -0.35 4.03 20.68
C ASP A 367 0.46 2.75 20.92
N PRO A 368 0.86 2.03 19.85
CA PRO A 368 1.56 0.75 19.96
C PRO A 368 2.86 0.83 20.76
N ALA A 369 3.55 1.99 20.71
CA ALA A 369 4.79 2.18 21.47
C ALA A 369 4.52 2.28 22.97
N GLN A 370 3.35 2.79 23.38
CA GLN A 370 2.96 2.88 24.79
C GLN A 370 2.36 1.57 25.33
N VAL A 371 1.52 0.88 24.56
CA VAL A 371 0.80 -0.31 25.06
C VAL A 371 1.56 -1.62 24.85
N GLY A 372 2.43 -1.68 23.86
CA GLY A 372 3.10 -2.91 23.43
C GLY A 372 4.61 -2.79 23.24
N GLU A 373 5.21 -1.65 23.63
CA GLU A 373 6.65 -1.36 23.50
C GLU A 373 7.19 -1.63 22.08
N VAL A 374 6.34 -1.43 21.07
CA VAL A 374 6.66 -1.71 19.67
C VAL A 374 6.49 -0.46 18.81
N GLU A 375 7.47 -0.20 17.96
CA GLU A 375 7.39 0.89 17.00
C GLU A 375 6.79 0.41 15.67
N ILE A 376 5.68 1.03 15.28
CA ILE A 376 4.93 0.65 14.08
C ILE A 376 4.94 1.81 13.08
N ASP A 377 5.39 1.56 11.84
CA ASP A 377 5.16 2.44 10.69
C ASP A 377 4.06 1.79 9.83
N ALA A 378 2.80 2.04 10.17
CA ALA A 378 1.68 1.29 9.61
C ALA A 378 1.40 1.70 8.16
N ILE A 379 1.22 0.67 7.32
CA ILE A 379 0.83 0.77 5.91
C ILE A 379 -0.26 -0.25 5.59
N ALA A 380 -0.93 -0.06 4.45
CA ALA A 380 -1.97 -0.97 3.96
C ALA A 380 -3.08 -1.22 5.01
N LEU A 381 -3.50 -0.15 5.69
CA LEU A 381 -4.60 -0.20 6.65
C LEU A 381 -5.87 -0.71 5.95
N THR A 382 -6.51 -1.71 6.54
CA THR A 382 -7.73 -2.33 6.02
C THR A 382 -8.66 -2.63 7.18
N LEU A 383 -9.94 -2.32 7.02
CA LEU A 383 -10.98 -2.64 8.00
C LEU A 383 -11.81 -3.81 7.50
N ASP A 384 -12.35 -4.58 8.45
CA ASP A 384 -13.45 -5.47 8.14
C ASP A 384 -14.74 -4.67 7.86
N PRO A 385 -15.75 -5.29 7.21
CA PRO A 385 -17.00 -4.61 6.88
C PRO A 385 -17.83 -4.13 8.07
N GLN A 386 -17.65 -4.70 9.27
CA GLN A 386 -18.35 -4.29 10.49
C GLN A 386 -17.61 -3.22 11.30
N GLU A 387 -16.35 -2.91 10.96
CA GLU A 387 -15.48 -2.01 11.74
C GLU A 387 -15.17 -2.57 13.14
N ASP A 388 -15.06 -3.89 13.25
CA ASP A 388 -14.66 -4.62 14.46
C ASP A 388 -13.13 -4.77 14.56
N VAL A 389 -12.42 -4.85 13.43
CA VAL A 389 -10.98 -5.09 13.38
C VAL A 389 -10.28 -4.21 12.34
N LEU A 390 -9.28 -3.46 12.79
CA LEU A 390 -8.32 -2.78 11.93
C LEU A 390 -7.07 -3.64 11.72
N VAL A 391 -6.73 -3.92 10.47
CA VAL A 391 -5.53 -4.67 10.07
C VAL A 391 -4.53 -3.73 9.40
N PHE A 392 -3.24 -3.91 9.68
CA PHE A 392 -2.17 -3.14 9.05
C PHE A 392 -0.86 -3.91 9.01
N THR A 393 0.02 -3.52 8.08
CA THR A 393 1.37 -4.07 7.98
C THR A 393 2.36 -3.05 8.55
N ASN A 394 3.34 -3.51 9.34
CA ASN A 394 4.44 -2.66 9.77
C ASN A 394 5.46 -2.53 8.64
N LYS A 395 5.68 -1.32 8.12
CA LYS A 395 6.64 -1.05 7.04
C LYS A 395 8.09 -1.35 7.45
N LYS A 396 8.41 -1.37 8.75
CA LYS A 396 9.78 -1.59 9.25
C LYS A 396 10.29 -3.00 8.97
N ASP A 397 9.44 -4.01 9.10
CA ASP A 397 9.81 -5.44 9.01
C ASP A 397 8.86 -6.26 8.12
N GLY A 398 7.71 -5.72 7.74
CA GLY A 398 6.68 -6.40 6.95
C GLY A 398 5.73 -7.27 7.78
N SER A 399 5.83 -7.27 9.11
CA SER A 399 4.94 -8.02 10.00
C SER A 399 3.49 -7.56 9.87
N LEU A 400 2.54 -8.49 10.03
CA LEU A 400 1.11 -8.23 9.94
C LEU A 400 0.49 -8.11 11.33
N TRP A 401 -0.38 -7.12 11.52
CA TRP A 401 -0.98 -6.79 12.81
C TRP A 401 -2.47 -6.57 12.69
N SER A 402 -3.20 -6.85 13.77
CA SER A 402 -4.60 -6.45 13.93
C SER A 402 -4.83 -5.72 15.25
N TYR A 403 -5.80 -4.81 15.24
CA TYR A 403 -6.33 -4.14 16.41
C TYR A 403 -7.87 -4.31 16.46
N ASP A 404 -8.37 -4.89 17.54
CA ASP A 404 -9.79 -5.08 17.84
C ASP A 404 -10.39 -3.74 18.36
N LEU A 405 -11.32 -3.14 17.62
CA LEU A 405 -11.77 -1.74 17.77
C LEU A 405 -12.67 -1.47 18.98
#